data_AF-A0A2E8L2J9-F1
#
_entry.id   AF-A0A2E8L2J9-F1
#
_cell.length_a   1.000
_cell.length_b   1.000
_cell.length_c   1.000
_cell.angle_alpha   90.00
_cell.angle_beta   90.00
_cell.angle_gamma   90.00
#
_symmetry.space_group_name_H-M   'P 1'
#
loop_
_entity.id
_entity.type
_entity.pdbx_description
1 polymer ?
#
loop_
_entity_poly.entity_id
_entity_poly.type
_entity_poly.pdbx_seq_one_letter_code
_entity_poly.pdbx_strand_id
1 'polypeptide(L)'
;MDLAESIETIEAGYEYLLAYAAQGRPAGAETGPGPHARPTLEGMLEAMVQLGDSLADRDELFERVIVEDCRKAGAAIAFLLRQEKIGSEIVDNLNASIHLRAVLTDLFLYSEALDPSVDEVPQSMAYDATQGNPDT
;
A
#
# COMPACT_ATOMS: atom_id res chain seq x y z
N MET A 1 -14.29 4.13 6.95
CA MET A 1 -13.36 3.03 6.70
C MET A 1 -13.11 2.34 8.02
N ASP A 2 -13.19 1.02 8.06
CA ASP A 2 -12.73 0.28 9.23
C ASP A 2 -11.20 0.11 9.19
N LEU A 3 -10.64 -0.53 10.22
CA LEU A 3 -9.19 -0.73 10.34
C LEU A 3 -8.62 -1.53 9.15
N ALA A 4 -9.31 -2.59 8.73
CA ALA A 4 -8.85 -3.47 7.65
C ALA A 4 -8.93 -2.75 6.29
N GLU A 5 -10.02 -2.02 6.05
CA GLU A 5 -10.22 -1.23 4.83
C GLU A 5 -9.18 -0.10 4.72
N SER A 6 -8.76 0.50 5.85
CA SER A 6 -7.68 1.49 5.87
C SER A 6 -6.33 0.87 5.51
N ILE A 7 -6.02 -0.32 6.03
CA ILE A 7 -4.79 -1.07 5.72
C ILE A 7 -4.77 -1.43 4.24
N GLU A 8 -5.85 -2.02 3.72
CA GLU A 8 -5.98 -2.40 2.30
C GLU A 8 -5.79 -1.19 1.38
N THR A 9 -6.38 -0.03 1.74
CA THR A 9 -6.24 1.20 0.95
C THR A 9 -4.79 1.68 0.87
N ILE A 10 -4.04 1.57 1.96
CA ILE A 10 -2.62 1.96 2.01
C ILE A 10 -1.77 0.99 1.18
N GLU A 11 -2.00 -0.31 1.33
CA GLU A 11 -1.25 -1.36 0.62
C GLU A 11 -1.52 -1.33 -0.90
N ALA A 12 -2.79 -1.35 -1.31
CA ALA A 12 -3.18 -1.27 -2.72
C ALA A 12 -2.74 0.06 -3.35
N GLY A 13 -2.80 1.15 -2.58
CA GLY A 13 -2.31 2.46 -3.01
C GLY A 13 -0.81 2.43 -3.30
N TYR A 14 -0.02 1.82 -2.41
CA TYR A 14 1.42 1.66 -2.63
C TYR A 14 1.74 0.80 -3.85
N GLU A 15 1.05 -0.33 -4.05
CA GLU A 15 1.24 -1.18 -5.23
C GLU A 15 0.93 -0.42 -6.53
N TYR A 16 -0.16 0.34 -6.54
CA TYR A 16 -0.49 1.22 -7.66
C TYR A 16 0.63 2.24 -7.92
N LEU A 17 1.17 2.86 -6.88
CA LEU A 17 2.23 3.86 -6.99
C LEU A 17 3.56 3.25 -7.46
N LEU A 18 3.86 1.99 -7.15
CA LEU A 18 4.99 1.27 -7.75
C LEU A 18 4.81 1.13 -9.26
N ALA A 19 3.62 0.71 -9.71
CA ALA A 19 3.30 0.62 -11.13
C ALA A 19 3.27 2.00 -11.81
N TYR A 20 2.87 3.06 -11.11
CA TYR A 20 2.92 4.43 -11.60
C TYR A 20 4.36 4.93 -11.77
N ALA A 21 5.23 4.69 -10.78
CA ALA A 21 6.64 5.05 -10.80
C ALA A 21 7.38 4.35 -11.95
N ALA A 22 7.10 3.06 -12.18
CA ALA A 22 7.71 2.27 -13.26
C ALA A 22 7.43 2.81 -14.67
N GLN A 23 6.41 3.66 -14.85
CA GLN A 23 6.08 4.23 -16.16
C GLN A 23 7.03 5.36 -16.61
N GLY A 24 7.86 5.91 -15.72
CA GLY A 24 8.84 6.94 -16.07
C GLY A 24 8.25 8.22 -16.69
N ARG A 25 7.00 8.56 -16.36
CA ARG A 25 6.30 9.73 -16.92
C ARG A 25 6.90 11.04 -16.39
N PRO A 26 7.10 12.05 -17.25
CA PRO A 26 7.50 13.37 -16.79
C PRO A 26 6.41 14.00 -15.92
N ALA A 27 6.80 14.91 -15.03
CA ALA A 27 5.85 15.63 -14.19
C ALA A 27 4.89 16.46 -15.05
N GLY A 28 3.58 16.25 -14.85
CA GLY A 28 2.52 16.91 -15.60
C GLY A 28 1.33 17.26 -14.72
N ALA A 29 0.46 18.12 -15.24
CA ALA A 29 -0.87 18.28 -14.66
C ALA A 29 -1.68 17.01 -14.99
N GLU A 30 -2.37 16.49 -13.99
CA GLU A 30 -3.21 15.29 -14.13
C GLU A 30 -4.55 15.68 -14.77
N THR A 31 -4.58 15.72 -16.10
CA THR A 31 -5.77 16.07 -16.87
C THR A 31 -6.16 14.96 -17.84
N GLY A 32 -7.46 14.71 -17.98
CA GLY A 32 -7.99 13.74 -18.95
C GLY A 32 -7.84 12.28 -18.51
N PRO A 33 -8.04 11.31 -19.42
CA PRO A 33 -7.94 9.89 -19.12
C PRO A 33 -6.48 9.44 -18.97
N GLY A 34 -6.20 8.62 -17.97
CA GLY A 34 -4.89 8.05 -17.72
C GLY A 34 -4.70 7.68 -16.25
N PRO A 35 -3.62 6.95 -15.91
CA PRO A 35 -3.26 6.76 -14.53
C PRO A 35 -2.84 8.11 -13.93
N HIS A 36 -3.42 8.42 -12.77
CA HIS A 36 -3.19 9.63 -11.99
C HIS A 36 -2.77 9.19 -10.60
N ALA A 37 -1.66 9.70 -10.10
CA ALA A 37 -1.15 9.41 -8.78
C ALA A 37 -1.93 10.15 -7.69
N ARG A 38 -2.46 11.35 -7.98
CA ARG A 38 -3.09 12.20 -6.95
C ARG A 38 -4.28 11.55 -6.26
N PRO A 39 -5.26 10.93 -6.95
CA PRO A 39 -6.39 10.31 -6.26
C PRO A 39 -5.93 9.18 -5.32
N THR A 40 -4.94 8.39 -5.74
CA THR A 40 -4.34 7.34 -4.90
C THR A 40 -3.63 7.94 -3.69
N LEU A 41 -2.84 8.99 -3.88
CA LEU A 41 -2.16 9.71 -2.78
C LEU A 41 -3.15 10.33 -1.79
N GLU A 42 -4.27 10.89 -2.27
CA GLU A 42 -5.34 11.44 -1.44
C GLU A 42 -6.01 10.34 -0.60
N GLY A 43 -6.35 9.21 -1.23
CA GLY A 43 -6.94 8.05 -0.53
C GLY A 43 -6.00 7.45 0.51
N MET A 44 -4.71 7.28 0.19
CA MET A 44 -3.70 6.81 1.14
C MET A 44 -3.55 7.77 2.32
N LEU A 45 -3.54 9.09 2.08
CA LEU A 45 -3.45 10.09 3.15
C LEU A 45 -4.67 10.02 4.08
N GLU A 46 -5.87 9.92 3.52
CA GLU A 46 -7.10 9.78 4.30
C GLU A 46 -7.09 8.50 5.13
N ALA A 47 -6.72 7.36 4.53
CA ALA A 47 -6.61 6.08 5.21
C ALA A 47 -5.58 6.10 6.35
N MET A 48 -4.41 6.75 6.16
CA MET A 48 -3.41 6.90 7.22
C MET A 48 -3.93 7.72 8.41
N VAL A 49 -4.73 8.75 8.17
CA VAL A 49 -5.37 9.53 9.25
C VAL A 49 -6.39 8.68 9.99
N GLN A 50 -7.27 7.99 9.27
CA GLN A 50 -8.32 7.15 9.86
C GLN A 50 -7.76 5.95 10.63
N LEU A 51 -6.69 5.33 10.11
CA LEU A 51 -5.92 4.30 10.79
C LEU A 51 -5.33 4.85 12.10
N GLY A 52 -4.71 6.03 12.04
CA GLY A 52 -4.17 6.71 13.22
C GLY A 52 -5.23 6.95 14.30
N ASP A 53 -6.39 7.48 13.91
CA ASP A 53 -7.52 7.74 14.81
C ASP A 53 -8.07 6.43 15.42
N SER A 54 -8.14 5.36 14.63
CA SER A 54 -8.64 4.05 15.07
C SER A 54 -7.71 3.36 16.08
N LEU A 55 -6.43 3.73 16.11
CA LEU A 55 -5.41 3.18 17.00
C LEU A 55 -5.07 4.09 18.18
N ALA A 56 -5.45 5.36 18.15
CA ALA A 56 -4.99 6.38 19.09
C ALA A 56 -5.30 6.09 20.57
N ASP A 57 -6.45 5.49 20.86
CA ASP A 57 -6.93 5.21 22.23
C ASP A 57 -6.60 3.80 22.73
N ARG A 58 -5.80 3.04 21.97
CA ARG A 58 -5.46 1.66 22.31
C ARG A 58 -4.17 1.58 23.14
N ASP A 59 -4.08 0.55 23.97
CA ASP A 59 -2.98 0.38 24.93
C ASP A 59 -1.72 -0.27 24.35
N GLU A 60 -1.82 -0.89 23.16
CA GLU A 60 -0.71 -1.61 22.55
C GLU A 60 0.40 -0.65 22.08
N LEU A 61 1.64 -0.93 22.48
CA LEU A 61 2.78 -0.04 22.20
C LEU A 61 3.12 -0.03 20.71
N PHE A 62 2.98 -1.16 20.03
CA PHE A 62 3.27 -1.24 18.60
C PHE A 62 2.26 -0.43 17.77
N GLU A 63 0.99 -0.38 18.17
CA GLU A 63 -0.02 0.45 17.52
C GLU A 63 0.34 1.95 17.57
N ARG A 64 1.01 2.41 18.64
CA ARG A 64 1.53 3.79 18.72
C ARG A 64 2.67 4.06 17.75
N VAL A 65 3.48 3.05 17.44
CA VAL A 65 4.54 3.16 16.41
C VAL A 65 3.90 3.33 15.04
N ILE A 66 2.90 2.52 14.71
CA ILE A 66 2.12 2.62 13.46
C ILE A 66 1.53 4.02 13.30
N VAL A 67 0.91 4.57 14.36
CA VAL A 67 0.34 5.93 14.34
C VAL A 67 1.41 6.99 14.03
N GLU A 68 2.56 6.92 14.69
CA GLU A 68 3.65 7.89 14.50
C GLU A 68 4.27 7.80 13.10
N ASP A 69 4.39 6.60 12.53
CA ASP A 69 4.92 6.42 11.18
C ASP A 69 3.90 6.79 10.10
N CYS A 70 2.61 6.53 10.32
CA CYS A 70 1.52 7.07 9.49
C CYS A 70 1.56 8.60 9.45
N ARG A 71 1.81 9.25 10.58
CA ARG A 71 1.95 10.72 10.65
C ARG A 71 3.13 11.23 9.81
N LYS A 72 4.28 10.54 9.87
CA LYS A 72 5.48 10.91 9.09
C LYS A 72 5.27 10.69 7.59
N ALA A 73 4.73 9.54 7.19
CA ALA A 73 4.43 9.23 5.80
C ALA A 73 3.35 10.16 5.22
N GLY A 74 2.28 10.40 5.98
CA GLY A 74 1.22 11.34 5.61
C GLY A 74 1.74 12.76 5.40
N ALA A 75 2.71 13.23 6.19
CA ALA A 75 3.35 14.52 5.96
C ALA A 75 4.10 14.60 4.61
N ALA A 76 4.76 13.51 4.20
CA ALA A 76 5.42 13.42 2.91
C ALA A 76 4.40 13.39 1.76
N ILE A 77 3.33 12.61 1.88
CA ILE A 77 2.23 12.56 0.90
C ILE A 77 1.57 13.94 0.76
N ALA A 78 1.23 14.60 1.86
CA ALA A 78 0.64 15.94 1.86
C ALA A 78 1.58 17.00 1.27
N PHE A 79 2.90 16.79 1.34
CA PHE A 79 3.85 17.65 0.63
C PHE A 79 3.81 17.45 -0.89
N LEU A 80 3.72 16.20 -1.36
CA LEU A 80 3.56 15.88 -2.79
C LEU A 80 2.22 16.41 -3.35
N LEU A 81 1.13 16.26 -2.60
CA LEU A 81 -0.20 16.73 -2.99
C LEU A 81 -0.26 18.26 -3.16
N ARG A 82 0.63 19.02 -2.51
CA ARG A 82 0.73 20.47 -2.73
C ARG A 82 1.44 20.87 -4.02
N GLN A 83 2.09 19.93 -4.71
CA GLN A 83 2.75 20.22 -5.98
C GLN A 83 1.70 20.26 -7.10
N GLU A 84 1.81 21.24 -8.00
CA GLU A 84 0.92 21.36 -9.16
C GLU A 84 1.08 20.16 -10.12
N LYS A 85 2.31 19.66 -10.26
CA LYS A 85 2.67 18.59 -11.18
C LYS A 85 3.26 17.42 -10.39
N ILE A 86 2.74 16.23 -10.65
CA ILE A 86 3.24 14.97 -10.09
C ILE A 86 3.68 14.11 -11.28
N GLY A 87 4.87 13.52 -11.16
CA GLY A 87 5.46 12.64 -12.18
C GLY A 87 6.01 11.39 -11.55
N SER A 88 6.43 10.43 -12.37
CA SER A 88 6.88 9.12 -11.87
C SER A 88 8.09 9.24 -10.94
N GLU A 89 9.03 10.16 -11.18
CA GLU A 89 10.24 10.31 -10.37
C GLU A 89 9.95 10.76 -8.93
N ILE A 90 9.03 11.72 -8.72
CA ILE A 90 8.70 12.16 -7.37
C ILE A 90 7.90 11.09 -6.60
N VAL A 91 7.10 10.29 -7.31
CA VAL A 91 6.41 9.12 -6.75
C VAL A 91 7.41 8.01 -6.40
N ASP A 92 8.41 7.76 -7.24
CA ASP A 92 9.48 6.79 -6.96
C ASP A 92 10.28 7.18 -5.71
N ASN A 93 10.63 8.46 -5.58
CA ASN A 93 11.28 8.99 -4.39
C ASN A 93 10.41 8.85 -3.12
N LEU A 94 9.09 9.02 -3.23
CA LEU A 94 8.17 8.76 -2.12
C LEU A 94 8.17 7.27 -1.76
N ASN A 95 8.07 6.37 -2.74
CA ASN A 95 8.09 4.91 -2.53
C ASN A 95 9.41 4.44 -1.90
N ALA A 96 10.53 5.08 -2.25
CA ALA A 96 11.84 4.84 -1.66
C ALA A 96 12.00 5.45 -0.26
N SER A 97 11.08 6.32 0.18
CA SER A 97 11.20 6.99 1.48
C SER A 97 11.06 6.00 2.64
N ILE A 98 11.93 6.14 3.63
CA ILE A 98 11.94 5.28 4.81
C ILE A 98 10.60 5.37 5.56
N HIS A 99 9.98 6.56 5.60
CA HIS A 99 8.72 6.76 6.31
C HIS A 99 7.57 5.97 5.70
N LEU A 100 7.43 5.97 4.37
CA LEU A 100 6.37 5.19 3.72
C LEU A 100 6.63 3.68 3.86
N ARG A 101 7.89 3.26 3.74
CA ARG A 101 8.26 1.85 3.92
C ARG A 101 8.09 1.34 5.36
N ALA A 102 8.29 2.21 6.36
CA ALA A 102 8.03 1.89 7.75
C ALA A 102 6.56 1.53 7.96
N VAL A 103 5.63 2.40 7.51
CA VAL A 103 4.19 2.13 7.57
C VAL A 103 3.84 0.77 6.99
N LEU A 104 4.28 0.47 5.76
CA LEU A 104 3.94 -0.81 5.14
C LEU A 104 4.52 -2.01 5.87
N THR A 105 5.76 -1.90 6.34
CA THR A 105 6.40 -3.00 7.08
C THR A 105 5.68 -3.23 8.40
N ASP A 106 5.26 -2.16 9.08
CA ASP A 106 4.50 -2.26 10.33
C ASP A 106 3.12 -2.87 10.08
N LEU A 107 2.43 -2.47 9.01
CA LEU A 107 1.12 -3.01 8.65
C LEU A 107 1.17 -4.49 8.30
N PHE A 108 2.14 -4.94 7.50
CA PHE A 108 2.32 -6.37 7.21
C PHE A 108 2.65 -7.18 8.47
N LEU A 109 3.47 -6.64 9.37
CA LEU A 109 3.76 -7.30 10.64
C LEU A 109 2.53 -7.36 11.53
N TYR A 110 1.77 -6.27 11.61
CA TYR A 110 0.59 -6.15 12.46
C TYR A 110 -0.56 -7.04 11.97
N SER A 111 -0.82 -7.07 10.66
CA SER A 111 -1.85 -7.94 10.07
C SER A 111 -1.52 -9.41 10.27
N GLU A 112 -0.30 -9.84 9.94
CA GLU A 112 0.16 -11.23 10.13
C GLU A 112 0.19 -11.65 11.60
N ALA A 113 0.44 -10.72 12.53
CA ALA A 113 0.41 -11.02 13.96
C ALA A 113 -1.01 -11.22 14.50
N LEU A 114 -2.00 -10.53 13.94
CA LEU A 114 -3.40 -10.61 14.37
C LEU A 114 -4.18 -11.73 13.69
N ASP A 115 -3.90 -11.97 12.42
CA ASP A 115 -4.45 -13.06 11.62
C ASP A 115 -3.31 -13.73 10.84
N PRO A 116 -2.56 -14.64 11.48
CA PRO A 116 -1.48 -15.34 10.81
C PRO A 116 -2.03 -16.11 9.62
N SER A 117 -1.39 -15.94 8.47
CA SER A 117 -1.62 -16.80 7.32
C SER A 117 -1.30 -18.24 7.73
N VAL A 118 -2.32 -18.97 8.16
CA VAL A 118 -2.19 -20.42 8.37
C VAL A 118 -1.89 -20.99 7.00
N ASP A 119 -0.72 -21.63 6.87
CA ASP A 119 -0.27 -22.29 5.64
C ASP A 119 -1.48 -22.79 4.83
N GLU A 120 -1.85 -22.08 3.76
CA GLU A 120 -2.57 -22.73 2.69
C GLU A 120 -1.60 -23.82 2.24
N VAL A 121 -1.86 -25.06 2.68
CA VAL A 121 -1.16 -26.25 2.24
C VAL A 121 -0.92 -26.06 0.75
N PRO A 122 0.35 -25.96 0.28
CA PRO A 122 0.60 -25.72 -1.13
C PRO A 122 -0.20 -26.79 -1.87
N GLN A 123 -1.22 -26.39 -2.64
CA GLN A 123 -1.88 -27.33 -3.53
C GLN A 123 -0.77 -27.80 -4.45
N SER A 124 -0.26 -28.99 -4.16
CA SER A 124 0.76 -29.61 -4.97
C SER A 124 0.14 -29.75 -6.34
N MET A 125 0.52 -28.88 -7.26
CA MET A 125 0.44 -29.10 -8.69
C MET A 125 1.42 -30.21 -9.06
N ALA A 126 1.30 -31.36 -8.39
CA ALA A 126 1.77 -32.64 -8.89
C ALA A 126 0.81 -32.99 -10.02
N TYR A 127 1.13 -32.49 -11.21
CA TYR A 127 0.55 -32.98 -12.44
C TYR A 127 0.92 -34.46 -12.53
N ASP A 128 -0.02 -35.34 -12.19
CA ASP A 128 0.13 -36.78 -12.40
C ASP A 128 0.03 -37.05 -13.91
N ALA A 129 1.18 -37.05 -14.58
CA ALA A 129 1.31 -37.31 -16.01
C ALA A 129 1.01 -38.77 -16.40
N THR A 130 0.42 -39.58 -15.51
CA THR A 130 0.01 -40.96 -15.81
C THR A 130 -1.49 -41.16 -15.97
N GLN A 131 -2.30 -40.11 -15.81
CA GLN A 131 -3.72 -40.16 -16.19
C GLN A 131 -3.83 -40.03 -17.72
N GLY A 132 -3.87 -41.19 -18.37
CA GLY A 132 -3.93 -41.32 -19.82
C GLY A 132 -5.16 -40.66 -20.44
N ASN A 133 -5.00 -40.23 -21.69
CA ASN A 133 -6.08 -39.84 -22.58
C ASN A 133 -6.78 -41.10 -23.12
N PRO A 134 -8.05 -41.42 -22.74
CA PRO A 134 -8.88 -42.22 -23.61
C PRO A 134 -9.51 -41.26 -24.64
N ASP A 135 -9.46 -41.66 -25.91
CA ASP A 135 -10.16 -41.03 -27.04
C ASP A 135 -9.45 -39.85 -27.73
N THR A 136 -8.53 -40.17 -28.65
CA THR A 136 -8.70 -40.09 -30.12
C THR A 136 -7.41 -40.53 -30.82
#